data_AF-A0A1T4P1M0-F1
#
_entry.id   AF-A0A1T4P1M0-F1
#
_cell.length_a   1.000
_cell.length_b   1.000
_cell.length_c   1.000
_cell.angle_alpha   90.00
_cell.angle_beta   90.00
_cell.angle_gamma   90.00
#
_symmetry.space_group_name_H-M   'P 1'
#
loop_
_entity.id
_entity.type
_entity.pdbx_description
1 polymer ?
#
loop_
_entity_poly.entity_id
_entity_poly.type
_entity_poly.pdbx_seq_one_letter_code
_entity_poly.pdbx_strand_id
1 'polypeptide(L)'
;MKLLAALLSALLLLGVAVLLPGCASGCGATTDKLAALRRGMSYDETIQVMGCSGSLVTPGAPASSAYSIVEWDGPPSRVFNRTRIDFLDGKLVSYTTELRGAL
;
A
#
# COMPACT_ATOMS: atom_id res chain seq x y z
N MET A 1 -56.31 -18.40 32.28
CA MET A 1 -55.46 -17.86 33.37
C MET A 1 -54.04 -17.81 32.83
N LYS A 2 -53.65 -16.69 32.20
CA LYS A 2 -52.91 -15.59 32.84
C LYS A 2 -51.58 -16.06 33.47
N LEU A 3 -50.51 -15.66 32.78
CA LEU A 3 -49.29 -15.04 33.32
C LEU A 3 -48.19 -15.96 33.88
N LEU A 4 -46.96 -15.49 33.64
CA LEU A 4 -45.64 -15.94 34.11
C LEU A 4 -45.00 -17.01 33.20
N ALA A 5 -43.87 -16.80 32.54
CA ALA A 5 -42.92 -15.71 32.63
C ALA A 5 -42.12 -15.66 31.31
N ALA A 6 -42.27 -14.56 30.58
CA ALA A 6 -41.28 -14.12 29.63
C ALA A 6 -40.07 -13.59 30.43
N LEU A 7 -39.01 -14.37 30.58
CA LEU A 7 -37.72 -13.86 31.04
C LEU A 7 -36.57 -14.69 30.48
N LEU A 8 -35.71 -13.98 29.74
CA LEU A 8 -34.28 -14.22 29.55
C LEU A 8 -33.84 -15.54 28.91
N SER A 9 -33.60 -15.50 27.59
CA SER A 9 -32.46 -16.18 26.97
C SER A 9 -32.00 -15.47 25.69
N ALA A 10 -32.02 -14.13 25.71
CA ALA A 10 -31.34 -13.28 24.73
C ALA A 10 -29.90 -13.03 25.22
N LEU A 11 -29.02 -14.01 25.06
CA LEU A 11 -27.57 -13.97 25.29
C LEU A 11 -27.07 -15.26 24.60
N LEU A 12 -26.16 -15.31 23.62
CA LEU A 12 -25.00 -14.49 23.35
C LEU A 12 -24.80 -14.34 21.82
N LEU A 13 -24.66 -13.09 21.38
CA LEU A 13 -23.91 -12.74 20.18
C LEU A 13 -22.43 -13.09 20.43
N LEU A 14 -21.96 -14.27 20.02
CA LEU A 14 -20.53 -14.48 19.80
C LEU A 14 -20.16 -13.84 18.46
N GLY A 15 -20.01 -12.52 18.49
CA GLY A 15 -19.24 -11.80 17.50
C GLY A 15 -17.81 -12.30 17.58
N VAL A 16 -17.43 -13.22 16.69
CA VAL A 16 -16.02 -13.49 16.40
C VAL A 16 -15.53 -12.30 15.59
N ALA A 17 -15.20 -11.22 16.29
CA ALA A 17 -14.29 -10.22 15.76
C ALA A 17 -12.94 -10.93 15.60
N VAL A 18 -12.72 -11.54 14.43
CA VAL A 18 -11.38 -11.90 14.00
C VAL A 18 -10.64 -10.58 13.82
N LEU A 19 -10.00 -10.12 14.90
CA LEU A 19 -8.90 -9.17 14.84
C LEU A 19 -7.77 -9.91 14.12
N LEU A 20 -7.83 -9.93 12.78
CA LEU A 20 -6.60 -10.09 12.03
C LEU A 20 -5.73 -8.92 12.46
N PRO A 21 -4.52 -9.14 12.99
CA PRO A 21 -3.50 -8.12 12.92
C PRO A 21 -3.21 -8.00 11.42
N GLY A 22 -4.04 -7.23 10.72
CA GLY A 22 -3.65 -6.66 9.46
C GLY A 22 -2.45 -5.82 9.81
N CYS A 23 -1.26 -6.40 9.66
CA CYS A 23 -0.02 -5.67 9.63
C CYS A 23 -0.31 -4.49 8.72
N ALA A 24 -0.42 -3.29 9.29
CA ALA A 24 -0.41 -2.09 8.50
C ALA A 24 0.96 -2.11 7.82
N SER A 25 1.02 -2.63 6.61
CA SER A 25 2.22 -2.71 5.79
C SER A 25 2.52 -1.27 5.40
N GLY A 26 3.15 -0.55 6.31
CA GLY A 26 3.24 0.92 6.31
C GLY A 26 3.54 1.48 4.92
N CYS A 27 2.80 2.52 4.53
CA CYS A 27 2.94 3.16 3.22
C CYS A 27 4.40 3.51 2.94
N GLY A 28 4.91 3.08 1.79
CA GLY A 28 6.26 3.40 1.36
C GLY A 28 7.13 2.19 1.07
N ALA A 29 8.36 2.46 0.63
CA ALA A 29 9.34 1.44 0.31
C ALA A 29 9.95 0.84 1.59
N THR A 30 10.05 -0.48 1.60
CA THR A 30 10.93 -1.22 2.50
C THR A 30 11.81 -2.14 1.66
N THR A 31 12.89 -2.68 2.22
CA THR A 31 13.74 -3.64 1.51
C THR A 31 12.91 -4.80 0.93
N ASP A 32 11.99 -5.36 1.72
CA ASP A 32 11.16 -6.49 1.30
C ASP A 32 10.17 -6.11 0.19
N LYS A 33 9.55 -4.93 0.29
CA LYS A 33 8.65 -4.43 -0.75
C LYS A 33 9.38 -4.19 -2.06
N LEU A 34 10.57 -3.58 -2.02
CA LEU A 34 11.41 -3.39 -3.20
C LEU A 34 11.87 -4.72 -3.81
N ALA A 35 12.16 -5.72 -2.98
CA ALA A 35 12.50 -7.07 -3.44
C ALA A 35 11.30 -7.79 -4.09
N ALA A 36 10.07 -7.44 -3.74
CA ALA A 36 8.86 -7.97 -4.35
C ALA A 36 8.50 -7.29 -5.69
N LEU A 37 8.88 -6.03 -5.91
CA LEU A 37 8.61 -5.32 -7.17
C LEU A 37 9.30 -6.00 -8.35
N ARG A 38 8.57 -6.21 -9.45
CA ARG A 38 9.06 -6.76 -10.72
C ARG A 38 8.78 -5.80 -11.86
N ARG A 39 9.70 -5.75 -12.84
CA ARG A 39 9.44 -5.08 -14.13
C ARG A 39 8.18 -5.67 -14.77
N GLY A 40 7.37 -4.82 -15.37
CA GLY A 40 6.09 -5.21 -15.99
C GLY A 40 4.90 -5.25 -15.04
N MET A 41 5.07 -5.03 -13.73
CA MET A 41 3.93 -4.80 -12.85
C MET A 41 3.15 -3.56 -13.28
N SER A 42 1.83 -3.64 -13.25
CA SER A 42 0.95 -2.49 -13.36
C SER A 42 1.12 -1.54 -12.17
N TYR A 43 0.61 -0.31 -12.31
CA TYR A 43 0.52 0.60 -11.19
C TYR A 43 -0.30 0.01 -10.03
N ASP A 44 -1.42 -0.65 -10.31
CA ASP A 44 -2.28 -1.25 -9.27
C ASP A 44 -1.59 -2.39 -8.51
N GLU A 45 -0.83 -3.25 -9.21
CA GLU A 45 0.00 -4.28 -8.56
C GLU A 45 1.11 -3.63 -7.71
N THR A 46 1.68 -2.52 -8.21
CA THR A 46 2.72 -1.78 -7.49
C THR A 46 2.18 -1.15 -6.21
N ILE A 47 1.01 -0.50 -6.23
CA ILE A 47 0.43 0.11 -5.02
C ILE A 47 0.03 -0.95 -3.98
N GLN A 48 -0.33 -2.16 -4.41
CA GLN A 48 -0.59 -3.28 -3.50
C GLN A 48 0.68 -3.70 -2.76
N VAL A 49 1.82 -3.78 -3.46
CA VAL A 49 3.13 -4.05 -2.84
C VAL A 49 3.55 -2.89 -1.92
N MET A 50 3.40 -1.65 -2.39
CA MET A 50 3.87 -0.45 -1.69
C MET A 50 2.96 -0.05 -0.51
N GLY A 51 1.71 -0.52 -0.50
CA GLY A 51 0.71 -0.25 0.54
C GLY A 51 0.02 1.12 0.43
N CYS A 52 0.29 1.87 -0.64
CA CYS A 52 -0.33 3.18 -0.92
C CYS A 52 0.01 3.65 -2.34
N SER A 53 -0.69 4.68 -2.82
CA SER A 53 -0.53 5.25 -4.17
C SER A 53 0.81 5.94 -4.42
N GLY A 54 1.49 6.40 -3.36
CA GLY A 54 2.61 7.33 -3.51
C GLY A 54 2.16 8.70 -4.01
N SER A 55 3.13 9.51 -4.43
CA SER A 55 2.94 10.88 -4.93
C SER A 55 3.44 11.00 -6.37
N LEU A 56 2.61 11.50 -7.26
CA LEU A 56 2.96 11.67 -8.66
C LEU A 56 3.97 12.83 -8.83
N VAL A 57 5.05 12.59 -9.58
CA VAL A 57 6.12 13.58 -9.84
C VAL A 57 5.98 14.21 -11.23
N THR A 58 5.45 13.46 -12.19
CA THR A 58 5.29 13.88 -13.59
C THR A 58 3.84 14.26 -13.91
N PRO A 59 3.56 15.03 -14.96
CA PRO A 59 2.17 15.29 -15.39
C PRO A 59 1.40 14.07 -15.90
N GLY A 60 2.10 13.05 -16.43
CA GLY A 60 1.49 11.84 -17.00
C GLY A 60 0.96 10.89 -15.92
N ALA A 61 -0.16 10.23 -16.19
CA ALA A 61 -0.78 9.29 -15.26
C ALA A 61 -0.07 7.90 -15.29
N PRO A 62 0.18 7.26 -14.12
CA PRO A 62 0.91 5.99 -14.04
C PRO A 62 0.28 4.78 -14.73
N ALA A 63 -1.04 4.80 -14.90
CA ALA A 63 -1.78 3.76 -15.61
C ALA A 63 -1.98 4.06 -17.10
N SER A 64 -1.44 5.16 -17.63
CA SER A 64 -1.58 5.57 -19.03
C SER A 64 -0.43 5.09 -19.90
N SER A 65 -0.52 5.32 -21.22
CA SER A 65 0.58 5.09 -22.17
C SER A 65 1.74 6.08 -22.02
N ALA A 66 1.56 7.15 -21.25
CA ALA A 66 2.60 8.14 -21.03
C ALA A 66 3.66 7.63 -20.03
N TYR A 67 4.89 8.08 -20.22
CA TYR A 67 5.91 7.94 -19.19
C TYR A 67 5.50 8.74 -17.94
N SER A 68 5.71 8.15 -16.77
CA SER A 68 5.46 8.82 -15.50
C SER A 68 6.36 8.33 -14.38
N ILE A 69 6.55 9.16 -13.36
CA ILE A 69 7.33 8.84 -12.16
C ILE A 69 6.43 9.04 -10.95
N VAL A 70 6.39 8.02 -10.09
CA VAL A 70 5.71 8.07 -8.80
C VAL A 70 6.72 7.90 -7.67
N GLU A 71 6.58 8.69 -6.62
CA GLU A 71 7.47 8.74 -5.48
C GLU A 71 6.80 8.18 -4.22
N TRP A 72 7.56 7.40 -3.46
CA TRP A 72 7.25 6.96 -2.10
C TRP A 72 8.38 7.36 -1.16
N ASP A 73 8.10 7.40 0.14
CA ASP A 73 9.16 7.40 1.14
C ASP A 73 10.02 6.14 0.99
N GLY A 74 11.34 6.32 1.11
CA GLY A 74 12.31 5.24 0.99
C GLY A 74 12.42 4.39 2.27
N PRO A 75 13.20 3.29 2.24
CA PRO A 75 13.39 2.44 3.41
C PRO A 75 13.84 3.21 4.65
N PRO A 76 13.30 2.87 5.85
CA PRO A 76 13.49 3.66 7.07
C PRO A 76 14.91 3.63 7.63
N SER A 77 15.80 2.79 7.06
CA SER A 77 17.20 2.69 7.47
C SER A 77 18.01 3.96 7.20
N ARG A 78 17.49 4.91 6.41
CA ARG A 78 18.10 6.24 6.24
C ARG A 78 17.03 7.32 6.24
N VAL A 79 17.19 8.32 7.10
CA VAL A 79 16.31 9.49 7.16
C VAL A 79 16.37 10.23 5.83
N PHE A 80 15.21 10.69 5.33
CA PHE A 80 15.04 11.43 4.07
C PHE A 80 15.29 10.66 2.76
N ASN A 81 15.33 9.34 2.78
CA ASN A 81 15.30 8.59 1.53
C ASN A 81 13.94 8.71 0.83
N ARG A 82 13.96 8.71 -0.50
CA ARG A 82 12.81 8.49 -1.36
C ARG A 82 13.06 7.34 -2.31
N THR A 83 11.99 6.66 -2.71
CA THR A 83 12.00 5.72 -3.83
C THR A 83 11.15 6.29 -4.95
N ARG A 84 11.71 6.38 -6.15
CA ARG A 84 11.00 6.74 -7.38
C ARG A 84 10.87 5.51 -8.25
N ILE A 85 9.66 5.30 -8.76
CA ILE A 85 9.35 4.22 -9.70
C ILE A 85 8.88 4.84 -10.99
N ASP A 86 9.48 4.38 -12.08
CA ASP A 86 9.18 4.81 -13.43
C ASP A 86 8.17 3.85 -14.05
N PHE A 87 7.15 4.42 -14.68
CA PHE A 87 6.14 3.69 -15.44
C PHE A 87 6.16 4.13 -16.89
N LEU A 88 6.04 3.16 -17.80
CA LEU A 88 5.82 3.37 -19.23
C LEU A 88 4.76 2.37 -19.70
N ASP A 89 3.81 2.82 -20.50
CA ASP A 89 2.69 1.97 -20.95
C ASP A 89 1.92 1.30 -19.81
N GLY A 90 1.77 2.01 -18.69
CA GLY A 90 1.11 1.50 -17.49
C GLY A 90 1.93 0.47 -16.70
N LYS A 91 3.22 0.30 -17.02
CA LYS A 91 4.07 -0.79 -16.52
C LYS A 91 5.33 -0.26 -15.84
N LEU A 92 5.68 -0.84 -14.70
CA LEU A 92 6.93 -0.57 -13.99
C LEU A 92 8.11 -0.94 -14.89
N VAL A 93 9.01 0.00 -15.15
CA VAL A 93 10.24 -0.21 -15.94
C VAL A 93 11.51 -0.16 -15.11
N SER A 94 11.55 0.70 -14.10
CA SER A 94 12.71 0.84 -13.19
C SER A 94 12.26 1.45 -11.87
N TYR A 95 13.14 1.36 -10.87
CA TYR A 95 13.03 2.16 -9.66
C TYR A 95 14.43 2.58 -9.20
N THR A 96 14.49 3.70 -8.49
CA THR A 96 15.70 4.20 -7.83
C THR A 96 15.36 4.61 -6.40
N THR A 97 16.29 4.36 -5.48
CA THR A 97 16.20 4.85 -4.10
C THR A 97 17.39 5.74 -3.80
N GLU A 98 17.13 6.94 -3.32
CA GLU A 98 18.13 8.00 -3.15
C GLU A 98 17.79 8.91 -1.96
N LEU A 99 18.79 9.64 -1.47
CA LEU A 99 18.58 10.69 -0.47
C LEU A 99 17.88 11.88 -1.12
N ARG A 100 16.85 12.42 -0.47
CA ARG A 100 16.25 13.69 -0.90
C ARG A 100 17.29 14.81 -0.81
N GLY A 101 17.45 15.56 -1.89
CA GLY A 101 18.36 16.71 -1.95
C GLY A 101 19.82 16.38 -2.25
N ALA A 102 20.16 15.12 -2.53
CA ALA A 102 21.45 14.80 -3.14
C ALA A 102 21.44 15.30 -4.60
N LEU A 103 22.27 16.31 -4.89
CA LEU A 103 22.60 16.81 -6.23
C LEU A 103 24.06 16.49 -6.53
#